data_AF-A0A914UER3-F1
#
_entry.id   AF-A0A914UER3-F1
#
_cell.length_a   1.000
_cell.length_b   1.000
_cell.length_c   1.000
_cell.angle_alpha   90.00
_cell.angle_beta   90.00
_cell.angle_gamma   90.00
#
_symmetry.space_group_name_H-M   'P 1'
#
loop_
_entity.id
_entity.type
_entity.pdbx_description
1 polymer ?
#
loop_
_entity_poly.entity_id
_entity_poly.type
_entity_poly.pdbx_seq_one_letter_code
_entity_poly.pdbx_strand_id
1 'polypeptide(L)'
;MFKNLFYIRTRSLQRFISTSSKCFREVQVDYNKIPPTEPINGSADAVYINPKEVQMFKISTLPSGIRVTTEADSGKHSTVGVAINSGPRYEINYSLGTTHD
;
A
#
# COMPACT_ATOMS: atom_id res chain seq x y z
N MET A 1 -33.16 -17.00 -19.77
CA MET A 1 -32.75 -18.24 -20.46
C MET A 1 -31.25 -18.37 -20.32
N PHE A 2 -30.80 -19.43 -19.64
CA PHE A 2 -29.45 -19.61 -19.10
C PHE A 2 -28.37 -19.78 -20.17
N LYS A 3 -27.16 -19.28 -19.87
CA LYS A 3 -25.90 -20.03 -19.93
C LYS A 3 -24.76 -19.23 -19.25
N ASN A 4 -24.62 -19.45 -17.95
CA ASN A 4 -23.36 -19.28 -17.24
C ASN A 4 -22.37 -20.30 -17.79
N LEU A 5 -21.20 -19.85 -18.25
CA LEU A 5 -20.03 -20.72 -18.37
C LEU A 5 -19.03 -20.29 -17.31
N PHE A 6 -19.11 -20.96 -16.16
CA PHE A 6 -18.06 -20.96 -15.16
C PHE A 6 -16.79 -21.53 -15.82
N TYR A 7 -15.74 -20.72 -15.90
CA TYR A 7 -14.40 -21.19 -16.20
C TYR A 7 -13.50 -20.91 -14.99
N ILE A 8 -13.47 -21.89 -14.07
CA ILE A 8 -12.47 -21.94 -13.01
C ILE A 8 -11.20 -22.48 -13.64
N ARG A 9 -10.21 -21.61 -13.86
CA ARG A 9 -8.85 -22.04 -14.17
C ARG A 9 -8.00 -21.94 -12.91
N THR A 10 -7.97 -23.02 -12.15
CA THR A 10 -6.88 -23.27 -11.20
C THR A 10 -5.58 -23.42 -12.00
N ARG A 11 -4.73 -22.39 -11.95
CA ARG A 11 -3.31 -22.56 -12.23
C ARG A 11 -2.54 -22.02 -11.05
N SER A 12 -1.81 -22.92 -10.40
CA SER A 12 -0.82 -22.62 -9.38
C SER A 12 0.08 -21.49 -9.88
N LEU A 13 -0.09 -20.31 -9.32
CA LEU A 13 0.88 -19.24 -9.49
C LEU A 13 2.06 -19.59 -8.59
N GLN A 14 3.00 -20.37 -9.13
CA GLN A 14 4.38 -20.24 -8.67
C GLN A 14 4.73 -18.76 -8.85
N ARG A 15 4.83 -18.06 -7.72
CA ARG A 15 5.35 -16.69 -7.63
C ARG A 15 6.78 -16.71 -8.17
N PHE A 16 6.95 -16.42 -9.45
CA PHE A 16 8.23 -15.96 -9.96
C PHE A 16 8.39 -14.52 -9.51
N ILE A 17 8.98 -14.34 -8.33
CA ILE A 17 9.60 -13.07 -7.97
C ILE A 17 10.89 -13.02 -8.79
N SER A 18 10.82 -12.49 -10.00
CA SER A 18 12.02 -12.06 -10.70
C SER A 18 12.52 -10.79 -10.02
N THR A 19 13.36 -10.96 -9.00
CA THR A 19 14.29 -9.91 -8.61
C THR A 19 15.25 -9.72 -9.78
N SER A 20 14.87 -8.88 -10.75
CA SER A 20 15.82 -8.27 -11.68
C SER A 20 16.61 -7.25 -10.86
N SER A 21 17.60 -7.74 -10.12
CA SER A 21 18.65 -6.94 -9.55
C SER A 21 19.48 -6.40 -10.71
N LYS A 22 19.05 -5.26 -11.26
CA LYS A 22 20.03 -4.33 -11.84
C LYS A 22 21.00 -4.05 -10.71
N CYS A 23 22.19 -4.64 -10.80
CA CYS A 23 23.30 -4.42 -9.90
C CYS A 23 23.58 -2.92 -9.89
N PHE A 24 23.09 -2.25 -8.86
CA PHE A 24 23.41 -0.86 -8.57
C PHE A 24 24.91 -0.86 -8.28
N ARG A 25 25.71 -0.37 -9.23
CA ARG A 25 27.12 -0.07 -8.95
C ARG A 25 27.09 1.09 -7.97
N GLU A 26 27.22 0.81 -6.68
CA GLU A 26 27.53 1.83 -5.70
C GLU A 26 28.86 2.45 -6.09
N VAL A 27 28.81 3.64 -6.69
CA VAL A 27 29.97 4.54 -6.66
C VAL A 27 30.20 4.80 -5.18
N GLN A 28 31.31 4.31 -4.63
CA GLN A 28 31.66 4.62 -3.25
C GLN A 28 32.02 6.09 -3.17
N VAL A 29 31.07 6.91 -2.70
CA VAL A 29 31.27 8.33 -2.47
C VAL A 29 31.41 8.56 -0.97
N ASP A 30 32.51 9.19 -0.57
CA ASP A 30 32.76 9.59 0.82
C ASP A 30 31.88 10.79 1.18
N TYR A 31 30.72 10.53 1.79
CA TYR A 31 29.72 11.53 2.15
C TYR A 31 30.25 12.62 3.09
N ASN A 32 31.32 12.37 3.85
CA ASN A 32 31.89 13.37 4.76
C ASN A 32 32.73 14.43 4.05
N LYS A 33 33.03 14.25 2.75
CA LYS A 33 33.86 15.16 1.95
C LYS A 33 33.08 16.00 0.94
N ILE A 34 31.80 15.74 0.75
CA ILE A 34 30.96 16.49 -0.18
C ILE A 34 30.32 17.65 0.57
N PRO A 35 30.56 18.91 0.16
CA PRO A 35 29.85 20.03 0.76
C PRO A 35 28.35 19.90 0.48
N PRO A 36 27.45 20.23 1.42
CA PRO A 36 25.99 20.15 1.22
C PRO A 36 25.44 21.03 0.09
N THR A 37 26.28 21.91 -0.46
CA THR A 37 25.98 22.81 -1.58
C THR A 37 26.07 22.10 -2.94
N GLU A 38 26.83 21.01 -3.03
CA GLU A 38 27.03 20.28 -4.28
C GLU A 38 26.17 19.02 -4.32
N PRO A 39 25.53 18.71 -5.47
CA PRO A 39 24.78 17.47 -5.63
C PRO A 39 25.72 16.26 -5.54
N ILE A 40 25.23 15.18 -4.94
CA ILE A 40 26.01 13.95 -4.79
C ILE A 40 26.19 13.30 -6.17
N ASN A 41 27.43 13.19 -6.61
CA ASN A 41 27.75 12.52 -7.88
C ASN A 41 27.24 11.07 -7.86
N GLY A 42 26.39 10.72 -8.83
CA GLY A 42 25.82 9.37 -8.96
C GLY A 42 24.50 9.15 -8.23
N SER A 43 23.88 10.18 -7.63
CA SER A 43 22.51 10.05 -7.12
C SER A 43 21.52 9.89 -8.27
N ALA A 44 20.59 8.93 -8.15
CA ALA A 44 19.48 8.82 -9.09
C ALA A 44 18.62 10.10 -9.05
N ASP A 45 18.21 10.60 -10.22
CA ASP A 45 17.37 11.79 -10.31
C ASP A 45 16.06 11.57 -9.53
N ALA A 46 15.73 12.54 -8.68
CA ALA A 46 14.48 12.50 -7.94
C ALA A 46 13.31 12.65 -8.92
N VAL A 47 12.49 11.60 -9.04
CA VAL A 47 11.26 11.66 -9.82
C VAL A 47 10.20 12.36 -8.98
N TYR A 48 9.96 13.64 -9.28
CA TYR A 48 8.88 14.40 -8.67
C TYR A 48 7.56 14.09 -9.38
N ILE A 49 6.58 13.60 -8.62
CA ILE A 49 5.24 13.32 -9.12
C ILE A 49 4.45 14.64 -9.14
N ASN A 50 3.77 14.94 -10.25
CA ASN A 50 2.93 16.12 -10.34
C ASN A 50 1.70 15.98 -9.41
N PRO A 51 1.46 16.91 -8.47
CA PRO A 51 0.38 16.78 -7.49
C PRO A 51 -1.04 16.69 -8.10
N LYS A 52 -1.21 17.23 -9.32
CA LYS A 52 -2.51 17.27 -10.01
C LYS A 52 -3.01 15.91 -10.51
N GLU A 53 -2.15 14.89 -10.55
CA GLU A 53 -2.47 13.59 -11.15
C GLU A 53 -2.91 12.54 -10.12
N VAL A 54 -2.70 12.80 -8.82
CA VAL A 54 -2.72 11.76 -7.78
C VAL A 54 -4.08 11.65 -7.05
N GLN A 55 -5.08 12.46 -7.40
CA GLN A 55 -6.33 12.51 -6.66
C GLN A 55 -7.34 11.42 -7.12
N MET A 56 -6.96 10.14 -6.99
CA MET A 56 -7.91 9.03 -7.15
C MET A 56 -8.27 8.44 -5.80
N PHE A 57 -9.46 8.80 -5.33
CA PHE A 57 -10.14 8.11 -4.23
C PHE A 57 -10.95 6.95 -4.80
N LYS A 58 -10.76 5.75 -4.24
CA LYS A 58 -11.46 4.54 -4.66
C LYS A 58 -12.15 3.89 -3.47
N ILE A 59 -13.44 3.61 -3.63
CA ILE A 59 -14.20 2.75 -2.73
C ILE A 59 -14.53 1.46 -3.47
N SER A 60 -14.29 0.33 -2.83
CA SER A 60 -14.75 -0.97 -3.30
C SER A 60 -15.36 -1.78 -2.15
N THR A 61 -16.22 -2.72 -2.50
CA THR A 61 -16.78 -3.69 -1.56
C THR A 61 -16.36 -5.08 -2.01
N LEU A 62 -15.75 -5.83 -1.10
CA LEU A 62 -15.35 -7.22 -1.36
C LEU A 62 -16.59 -8.13 -1.36
N PRO A 63 -16.54 -9.33 -1.98
CA PRO A 63 -17.63 -10.31 -1.92
C PRO A 63 -18.02 -10.72 -0.49
N SER A 64 -17.09 -10.57 0.47
CA SER A 64 -17.35 -10.77 1.90
C SER A 64 -18.18 -9.66 2.56
N GLY A 65 -18.48 -8.56 1.86
CA GLY A 65 -19.18 -7.40 2.39
C GLY A 65 -18.28 -6.34 3.06
N ILE A 66 -16.97 -6.59 3.17
CA ILE A 66 -16.01 -5.61 3.70
C ILE A 66 -15.83 -4.46 2.71
N ARG A 67 -15.91 -3.23 3.21
CA ARG A 67 -15.65 -2.01 2.44
C ARG A 67 -14.18 -1.63 2.55
N VAL A 68 -13.54 -1.40 1.41
CA VAL A 68 -12.15 -0.97 1.30
C VAL A 68 -12.14 0.40 0.66
N THR A 69 -11.41 1.32 1.27
CA THR A 69 -11.17 2.66 0.72
C THR A 69 -9.68 2.90 0.59
N THR A 70 -9.27 3.48 -0.52
CA THR A 70 -7.88 3.83 -0.79
C THR A 70 -7.82 5.21 -1.42
N GLU A 71 -6.91 6.03 -0.94
CA GLU A 71 -6.48 7.25 -1.60
C GLU A 71 -5.05 7.04 -2.11
N ALA A 72 -4.79 7.44 -3.35
CA ALA A 72 -3.43 7.58 -3.80
C ALA A 72 -2.88 8.89 -3.23
N ASP A 73 -1.71 8.82 -2.60
CA ASP A 73 -0.93 9.98 -2.18
C ASP A 73 0.52 9.77 -2.59
N SER A 74 1.19 10.87 -2.95
CA SER A 74 2.60 10.90 -3.38
C SER A 74 3.56 11.16 -2.22
N GLY A 75 3.05 11.20 -0.99
CA GLY A 75 3.84 11.32 0.23
C GLY A 75 4.81 10.16 0.45
N LYS A 76 5.82 10.39 1.28
CA LYS A 76 6.81 9.36 1.69
C LYS A 76 6.23 8.30 2.64
N HIS A 77 5.06 8.55 3.20
CA HIS A 77 4.43 7.71 4.21
C HIS A 77 3.03 7.32 3.77
N SER A 78 2.64 6.10 4.10
CA SER A 78 1.29 5.58 3.88
C SER A 78 0.69 5.15 5.21
N THR A 79 -0.59 5.46 5.44
CA THR A 79 -1.32 5.04 6.64
C THR A 79 -2.38 4.02 6.25
N VAL A 80 -2.52 2.96 7.07
CA VAL A 80 -3.58 1.96 6.92
C VAL A 80 -4.38 1.93 8.21
N GLY A 81 -5.70 2.00 8.09
CA GLY A 81 -6.62 1.95 9.23
C GLY A 81 -7.74 0.95 8.99
N VAL A 82 -8.24 0.35 10.07
CA VAL A 82 -9.42 -0.51 10.05
C VAL A 82 -10.46 0.09 10.99
N ALA A 83 -11.63 0.41 10.45
CA ALA A 83 -12.77 0.83 11.23
C ALA A 83 -13.76 -0.32 11.34
N ILE A 84 -14.04 -0.74 12.58
CA ILE A 84 -15.03 -1.78 12.88
C ILE A 84 -16.26 -1.08 13.44
N ASN A 85 -17.43 -1.38 12.90
CA ASN A 85 -18.70 -0.93 13.48
C ASN A 85 -19.02 -1.76 14.73
N SER A 86 -18.31 -1.47 15.82
CA SER A 86 -18.43 -2.08 17.14
C SER A 86 -18.29 -1.00 18.21
N GLY A 87 -18.48 -1.35 19.48
CA GLY A 87 -18.36 -0.44 20.61
C GLY A 87 -19.30 -0.80 21.75
N PRO A 88 -19.24 -0.06 22.88
CA PRO A 88 -19.91 -0.42 24.13
C PRO A 88 -21.43 -0.49 24.01
N ARG A 89 -22.03 0.19 23.02
CA ARG A 89 -23.47 0.07 22.70
C ARG A 89 -23.88 -1.35 22.30
N TYR A 90 -22.95 -2.14 21.76
CA TYR A 90 -23.18 -3.51 21.33
C TYR A 90 -22.76 -4.54 22.38
N GLU A 91 -22.30 -4.11 23.56
CA GLU A 91 -22.04 -5.02 24.68
C GLU A 91 -23.35 -5.60 25.20
N ILE A 92 -23.39 -6.93 25.32
CA ILE A 92 -24.45 -7.65 26.03
C ILE A 92 -23.96 -7.98 27.45
N ASN A 93 -24.89 -8.22 28.37
CA ASN A 93 -24.79 -8.21 29.85
C ASN A 93 -23.61 -8.91 30.58
N TYR A 94 -22.51 -9.30 29.96
CA TYR A 94 -21.30 -9.87 30.56
C TYR A 94 -20.12 -9.67 29.59
N SER A 95 -19.03 -8.93 29.85
CA SER A 95 -18.61 -7.98 30.90
C SER A 95 -18.65 -6.53 30.37
N LEU A 96 -19.00 -5.57 31.23
CA LEU A 96 -18.90 -4.15 30.90
C LEU A 96 -17.42 -3.80 30.65
N GLY A 97 -17.13 -3.18 29.50
CA GLY A 97 -15.77 -2.75 29.13
C GLY A 97 -15.04 -3.67 28.14
N THR A 98 -15.68 -4.73 27.63
CA THR A 98 -15.09 -5.65 26.63
C THR A 98 -14.65 -4.95 25.35
N THR A 99 -15.21 -3.79 25.03
CA THR A 99 -14.83 -3.01 23.84
C THR A 99 -13.59 -2.16 24.03
N HIS A 100 -13.19 -1.92 25.28
CA HIS A 100 -11.94 -1.23 25.63
C HIS A 100 -10.79 -2.23 25.83
N ASP A 101 -11.07 -3.34 26.52
CA ASP A 101 -10.09 -4.37 26.90
C ASP A 101 -9.56 -5.17 25.71
#